data_AF-A0A955JXD7-F1
#
_entry.id   AF-A0A955JXD7-F1
#
_cell.length_a   1.000
_cell.length_b   1.000
_cell.length_c   1.000
_cell.angle_alpha   90.00
_cell.angle_beta   90.00
_cell.angle_gamma   90.00
#
_symmetry.space_group_name_H-M   'P 1'
#
loop_
_entity.id
_entity.type
_entity.pdbx_description
1 polymer ?
#
loop_
_entity_poly.entity_id
_entity_poly.type
_entity_poly.pdbx_seq_one_letter_code
_entity_poly.pdbx_strand_id
1 'polypeptide(L)'
;MFQRIVSRLFRARHYWRSVSFDEIAELYVSRLMTVFAASIVSTFAVIFLYELGYSIVFIAAFFGIGYVFKIFFAIPAAQFAAYFGPKRGTLVANILRIPTLVSFALVPEYGLPAIIGFGLFQHMSNTLYNICYTTNFSKVRSLEHSGRELGIMNVLEKVAKIVSPLVGGIIATTFGPVVAIWLACIVFVLAALPLFRSMEPTRVRSRL
;
A
#
# COMPACT_ATOMS: atom_id res chain seq x y z
N MET A 1 -44.41 -17.59 16.47
CA MET A 1 -44.54 -16.10 16.50
C MET A 1 -43.38 -15.42 17.23
N PHE A 2 -42.92 -15.97 18.37
CA PHE A 2 -41.78 -15.48 19.16
C PHE A 2 -40.43 -15.43 18.39
N GLN A 3 -40.15 -16.44 17.55
CA GLN A 3 -38.94 -16.46 16.70
C GLN A 3 -38.89 -15.32 15.67
N ARG A 4 -40.03 -14.79 15.20
CA ARG A 4 -40.07 -13.64 14.26
C ARG A 4 -39.81 -12.31 14.96
N ILE A 5 -40.17 -12.20 16.25
CA ILE A 5 -39.92 -11.02 17.06
C ILE A 5 -38.45 -10.98 17.49
N VAL A 6 -37.90 -12.11 17.96
CA VAL A 6 -36.48 -12.25 18.30
C VAL A 6 -35.60 -12.02 17.07
N SER A 7 -35.94 -12.61 15.91
CA SER A 7 -35.16 -12.36 14.69
C SER A 7 -35.31 -10.94 14.15
N ARG A 8 -36.42 -10.22 14.38
CA ARG A 8 -36.53 -8.79 14.06
C ARG A 8 -35.74 -7.90 15.02
N LEU A 9 -35.72 -8.22 16.32
CA LEU A 9 -34.96 -7.47 17.33
C LEU A 9 -33.44 -7.65 17.15
N PHE A 10 -32.99 -8.86 16.79
CA PHE A 10 -31.56 -9.16 16.57
C PHE A 10 -31.07 -8.91 15.13
N ARG A 11 -31.96 -8.82 14.12
CA ARG A 11 -31.56 -8.37 12.76
C ARG A 11 -31.24 -6.88 12.70
N ALA A 12 -31.75 -6.08 13.63
CA ALA A 12 -31.59 -4.62 13.61
C ALA A 12 -30.26 -4.10 14.18
N ARG A 13 -29.35 -4.98 14.66
CA ARG A 13 -28.14 -4.55 15.41
C ARG A 13 -26.81 -5.08 14.91
N HIS A 14 -26.73 -5.66 13.71
CA HIS A 14 -25.43 -6.07 13.15
C HIS A 14 -25.25 -5.68 11.68
N TYR A 15 -24.69 -4.49 11.51
CA TYR A 15 -24.24 -3.86 10.27
C TYR A 15 -23.16 -4.69 9.51
N TRP A 16 -22.49 -5.63 10.19
CA TRP A 16 -21.50 -6.56 9.63
C TRP A 16 -21.99 -7.46 8.48
N ARG A 17 -23.28 -7.41 8.14
CA ARG A 17 -23.90 -8.23 7.08
C ARG A 17 -24.28 -7.45 5.81
N SER A 18 -24.24 -6.11 5.83
CA SER A 18 -24.67 -5.26 4.69
C SER A 18 -23.51 -4.71 3.85
N VAL A 19 -22.29 -4.70 4.39
CA VAL A 19 -21.05 -4.70 3.61
C VAL A 19 -20.58 -6.15 3.67
N SER A 20 -20.34 -6.84 2.55
CA SER A 20 -19.86 -8.21 2.66
C SER A 20 -18.55 -8.17 3.46
N PHE A 21 -18.46 -9.00 4.50
CA PHE A 21 -17.27 -9.13 5.34
C PHE A 21 -15.99 -9.29 4.48
N ASP A 22 -16.16 -9.82 3.27
CA ASP A 22 -15.16 -9.98 2.22
C ASP A 22 -14.54 -8.65 1.76
N GLU A 23 -15.29 -7.56 1.52
CA GLU A 23 -14.70 -6.35 0.93
C GLU A 23 -13.79 -5.59 1.91
N ILE A 24 -14.17 -5.52 3.19
CA ILE A 24 -13.34 -4.92 4.23
C ILE A 24 -12.15 -5.83 4.51
N ALA A 25 -12.35 -7.14 4.65
CA ALA A 25 -11.26 -8.08 4.87
C ALA A 25 -10.25 -8.09 3.72
N GLU A 26 -10.71 -8.04 2.46
CA GLU A 26 -9.86 -7.91 1.27
C GLU A 26 -9.02 -6.63 1.32
N LEU A 27 -9.65 -5.50 1.68
CA LEU A 27 -8.98 -4.21 1.81
C LEU A 27 -7.90 -4.26 2.92
N TYR A 28 -8.18 -4.95 4.03
CA TYR A 28 -7.27 -5.12 5.15
C TYR A 28 -6.10 -6.02 4.80
N VAL A 29 -6.37 -7.20 4.25
CA VAL A 29 -5.35 -8.15 3.84
C VAL A 29 -4.44 -7.53 2.78
N SER A 30 -5.00 -6.86 1.77
CA SER A 30 -4.20 -6.16 0.76
C SER A 30 -3.37 -5.02 1.34
N ARG A 31 -3.94 -4.21 2.23
CA ARG A 31 -3.23 -3.10 2.88
C ARG A 31 -2.08 -3.59 3.75
N LEU A 32 -2.30 -4.64 4.54
CA LEU A 32 -1.27 -5.19 5.41
C LEU A 32 -0.12 -5.80 4.62
N MET A 33 -0.40 -6.60 3.60
CA MET A 33 0.64 -7.13 2.72
C MET A 33 1.42 -6.01 2.02
N THR A 34 0.71 -4.97 1.54
CA THR A 34 1.32 -3.80 0.91
C THR A 34 2.23 -3.05 1.87
N VAL A 35 1.76 -2.77 3.09
CA VAL A 35 2.54 -2.05 4.11
C VAL A 35 3.75 -2.87 4.52
N PHE A 36 3.58 -4.18 4.71
CA PHE A 36 4.65 -5.10 5.05
C PHE A 36 5.77 -5.08 3.99
N ALA A 37 5.41 -5.28 2.71
CA ALA A 37 6.38 -5.26 1.62
C ALA A 37 7.05 -3.88 1.44
N ALA A 38 6.28 -2.80 1.52
CA ALA A 38 6.81 -1.44 1.41
C ALA A 38 7.82 -1.11 2.51
N SER A 39 7.56 -1.59 3.73
CA SER A 39 8.47 -1.42 4.85
C SER A 39 9.78 -2.18 4.64
N ILE A 40 9.74 -3.44 4.19
CA ILE A 40 10.97 -4.18 3.81
C ILE A 40 11.77 -3.38 2.78
N VAL A 41 11.15 -3.02 1.65
CA VAL A 41 11.85 -2.28 0.58
C VAL A 41 12.44 -0.97 1.10
N SER A 42 11.69 -0.20 1.90
CA SER A 42 12.19 1.09 2.40
C SER A 42 13.40 0.96 3.33
N THR A 43 13.40 -0.05 4.21
CA THR A 43 14.52 -0.28 5.14
C THR A 43 15.76 -0.75 4.39
N PHE A 44 15.62 -1.73 3.49
CA PHE A 44 16.78 -2.28 2.77
C PHE A 44 17.27 -1.37 1.64
N ALA A 45 16.41 -0.52 1.06
CA ALA A 45 16.86 0.46 0.07
C ALA A 45 17.90 1.42 0.66
N VAL A 46 17.71 1.88 1.90
CA VAL A 46 18.66 2.76 2.59
C VAL A 46 20.00 2.04 2.80
N ILE A 47 19.96 0.81 3.32
CA ILE A 47 21.16 0.02 3.61
C ILE A 47 21.92 -0.32 2.33
N PHE A 48 21.21 -0.77 1.29
CA PHE A 48 21.80 -1.14 0.01
C PHE A 48 22.48 0.03 -0.69
N LEU A 49 21.85 1.22 -0.71
CA LEU A 49 22.50 2.41 -1.27
C LEU A 49 23.74 2.79 -0.47
N TYR A 50 23.72 2.62 0.85
CA TYR A 50 24.89 2.88 1.68
C TYR A 50 26.03 1.88 1.39
N GLU A 51 25.73 0.59 1.24
CA GLU A 51 26.71 -0.44 0.87
C GLU A 51 27.32 -0.21 -0.52
N LEU A 52 26.57 0.36 -1.46
CA LEU A 52 27.09 0.79 -2.77
C LEU A 52 27.98 2.03 -2.70
N GLY A 53 28.20 2.61 -1.51
CA GLY A 53 29.10 3.74 -1.29
C GLY A 53 28.43 5.12 -1.39
N TYR A 54 27.10 5.20 -1.46
CA TYR A 54 26.41 6.49 -1.44
C TYR A 54 26.43 7.10 -0.04
N SER A 55 26.67 8.41 0.05
CA SER A 55 26.72 9.12 1.33
C SER A 55 25.34 9.17 2.00
N ILE A 56 25.34 9.19 3.34
CA ILE A 56 24.10 9.32 4.14
C ILE A 56 23.35 10.60 3.77
N VAL A 57 24.08 11.70 3.51
CA VAL A 57 23.50 12.98 3.10
C VAL A 57 22.79 12.85 1.75
N PHE A 58 23.38 12.13 0.79
CA PHE A 58 22.75 11.87 -0.50
C PHE A 58 21.46 11.04 -0.33
N ILE A 59 21.50 9.97 0.46
CA ILE A 59 20.33 9.11 0.70
C ILE A 59 19.20 9.90 1.38
N ALA A 60 19.53 10.71 2.39
CA ALA A 60 18.57 11.58 3.07
C ALA A 60 17.95 12.61 2.11
N ALA A 61 18.77 13.27 1.29
CA ALA A 61 18.30 14.22 0.28
C ALA A 61 17.41 13.54 -0.76
N PHE A 62 17.77 12.33 -1.23
CA PHE A 62 16.98 11.53 -2.16
C PHE A 62 15.56 11.27 -1.64
N PHE A 63 15.42 10.77 -0.40
CA PHE A 63 14.10 10.56 0.19
C PHE A 63 13.37 11.88 0.44
N GLY A 64 14.07 12.93 0.86
CA GLY A 64 13.51 14.27 1.07
C GLY A 64 12.89 14.86 -0.20
N ILE A 65 13.64 14.84 -1.31
CA ILE A 65 13.16 15.24 -2.64
C ILE A 65 11.96 14.38 -3.06
N GLY A 66 12.02 13.08 -2.78
CA GLY A 66 10.91 12.17 -2.98
C GLY A 66 9.63 12.61 -2.28
N TYR A 67 9.70 13.07 -1.02
CA TYR A 67 8.53 13.61 -0.31
C TYR A 67 8.02 14.93 -0.92
N VAL A 68 8.91 15.82 -1.36
CA VAL A 68 8.51 17.04 -2.09
C VAL A 68 7.77 16.68 -3.37
N PHE A 69 8.28 15.72 -4.14
CA PHE A 69 7.61 15.21 -5.34
C PHE A 69 6.21 14.66 -5.03
N LYS A 70 6.03 13.95 -3.91
CA LYS A 70 4.70 13.45 -3.50
C LYS A 70 3.67 14.57 -3.32
N ILE A 71 4.08 15.74 -2.84
CA ILE A 71 3.16 16.88 -2.64
C ILE A 71 2.56 17.30 -3.99
N PHE A 72 3.42 17.47 -5.01
CA PHE A 72 2.96 17.84 -6.35
C PHE A 72 2.19 16.72 -7.04
N PHE A 73 2.65 15.47 -6.90
CA PHE A 73 2.02 14.31 -7.52
C PHE A 73 0.69 13.90 -6.85
N ALA A 74 0.41 14.35 -5.62
CA ALA A 74 -0.85 14.07 -4.96
C ALA A 74 -2.06 14.61 -5.73
N ILE A 75 -1.93 15.76 -6.39
CA ILE A 75 -3.00 16.38 -7.18
C ILE A 75 -3.40 15.50 -8.37
N PRO A 76 -2.49 15.15 -9.32
CA PRO A 76 -2.85 14.28 -10.43
C PRO A 76 -3.27 12.87 -9.95
N ALA A 77 -2.70 12.36 -8.86
CA ALA A 77 -3.13 11.09 -8.28
C ALA A 77 -4.58 11.13 -7.74
N ALA A 78 -4.98 12.23 -7.10
CA ALA A 78 -6.36 12.45 -6.65
C ALA A 78 -7.32 12.61 -7.84
N GLN A 79 -6.93 13.35 -8.87
CA GLN A 79 -7.72 13.49 -10.10
C GLN A 79 -7.92 12.13 -10.78
N PHE A 80 -6.85 11.33 -10.87
CA PHE A 80 -6.92 9.97 -11.40
C PHE A 80 -7.89 9.10 -10.59
N ALA A 81 -7.77 9.14 -9.26
CA ALA A 81 -8.65 8.37 -8.37
C ALA A 81 -10.13 8.79 -8.49
N ALA A 82 -10.42 10.09 -8.64
CA ALA A 82 -11.77 10.60 -8.83
C ALA A 82 -12.35 10.22 -10.20
N TYR A 83 -11.53 10.27 -11.26
CA TYR A 83 -12.00 9.99 -12.61
C TYR A 83 -12.17 8.49 -12.87
N PHE A 84 -11.16 7.67 -12.56
CA PHE A 84 -11.12 6.25 -12.87
C PHE A 84 -11.60 5.35 -11.73
N GLY A 85 -11.75 5.89 -10.52
CA GLY A 85 -12.11 5.13 -9.33
C GLY A 85 -10.89 4.65 -8.53
N PRO A 86 -11.06 4.44 -7.21
CA PRO A 86 -9.96 4.08 -6.32
C PRO A 86 -9.44 2.66 -6.54
N LYS A 87 -10.26 1.69 -6.98
CA LYS A 87 -9.76 0.33 -7.26
C LYS A 87 -8.80 0.29 -8.44
N ARG A 88 -9.16 0.91 -9.57
CA ARG A 88 -8.25 1.05 -10.71
C ARG A 88 -6.98 1.82 -10.36
N GLY A 89 -7.08 2.90 -9.58
CA GLY A 89 -5.89 3.62 -9.11
C GLY A 89 -5.00 2.77 -8.21
N THR A 90 -5.59 1.93 -7.35
CA THR A 90 -4.83 0.96 -6.53
C THR A 90 -4.12 -0.08 -7.40
N LEU A 91 -4.78 -0.56 -8.46
CA LEU A 91 -4.17 -1.46 -9.45
C LEU A 91 -3.00 -0.81 -10.18
N VAL A 92 -3.19 0.39 -10.72
CA VAL A 92 -2.13 1.15 -11.40
C VAL A 92 -0.95 1.40 -10.46
N ALA A 93 -1.23 1.74 -9.20
CA ALA A 93 -0.20 1.89 -8.19
C ALA A 93 0.60 0.61 -7.98
N ASN A 94 -0.04 -0.56 -7.96
CA ASN A 94 0.65 -1.85 -7.87
C ASN A 94 1.47 -2.15 -9.13
N ILE A 95 0.96 -1.85 -10.33
CA ILE A 95 1.71 -2.00 -11.58
C ILE A 95 2.96 -1.11 -11.56
N LEU A 96 2.85 0.13 -11.06
CA LEU A 96 3.98 1.05 -10.91
C LEU A 96 5.07 0.54 -9.94
N ARG A 97 4.80 -0.46 -9.10
CA ARG A 97 5.83 -1.10 -8.27
C ARG A 97 6.79 -1.96 -9.09
N ILE A 98 6.35 -2.50 -10.22
CA ILE A 98 7.22 -3.31 -11.10
C ILE A 98 8.41 -2.47 -11.59
N PRO A 99 8.23 -1.30 -12.24
CA PRO A 99 9.35 -0.48 -12.66
C PRO A 99 10.15 0.08 -11.48
N THR A 100 9.54 0.31 -10.30
CA THR A 100 10.31 0.63 -9.08
C THR A 100 11.35 -0.44 -8.78
N LEU A 101 10.94 -1.71 -8.77
CA LEU A 101 11.80 -2.83 -8.40
C LEU A 101 12.85 -3.10 -9.48
N VAL A 102 12.47 -3.00 -10.75
CA VAL A 102 13.41 -3.10 -11.87
C VAL A 102 14.46 -2.00 -11.79
N SER A 103 14.06 -0.74 -11.60
CA SER A 103 15.00 0.37 -11.44
C SER A 103 15.91 0.16 -10.24
N PHE A 104 15.39 -0.35 -9.12
CA PHE A 104 16.21 -0.64 -7.95
C PHE A 104 17.26 -1.74 -8.20
N ALA A 105 16.88 -2.82 -8.87
CA ALA A 105 17.78 -3.92 -9.21
C ALA A 105 18.91 -3.49 -10.15
N LEU A 106 18.67 -2.48 -10.99
CA LEU A 106 19.64 -1.92 -11.93
C LEU A 106 20.60 -0.88 -11.32
N VAL A 107 20.45 -0.54 -10.02
CA VAL A 107 21.31 0.47 -9.37
C VAL A 107 22.80 0.10 -9.39
N PRO A 108 23.24 -1.16 -9.16
CA PRO A 108 24.67 -1.50 -9.24
C PRO A 108 25.29 -1.26 -10.61
N GLU A 109 24.52 -1.44 -11.69
CA GLU A 109 25.01 -1.32 -13.07
C GLU A 109 24.87 0.11 -13.61
N TYR A 110 23.77 0.78 -13.30
CA TYR A 110 23.40 2.07 -13.90
C TYR A 110 23.49 3.26 -12.92
N GLY A 111 23.71 3.03 -11.63
CA GLY A 111 23.93 4.09 -10.64
C GLY A 111 22.78 5.10 -10.55
N LEU A 112 23.11 6.38 -10.77
CA LEU A 112 22.20 7.51 -10.52
C LEU A 112 20.89 7.48 -11.34
N PRO A 113 20.89 7.23 -12.68
CA PRO A 113 19.67 7.04 -13.45
C PRO A 113 18.70 6.00 -12.87
N ALA A 114 19.23 4.86 -12.40
CA ALA A 114 18.45 3.80 -11.78
C ALA A 114 17.86 4.24 -10.42
N ILE A 115 18.62 4.99 -9.62
CA ILE A 115 18.14 5.58 -8.35
C ILE A 115 17.00 6.57 -8.61
N ILE A 116 17.12 7.42 -9.63
CA ILE A 116 16.06 8.37 -10.02
C ILE A 116 14.80 7.61 -10.43
N GLY A 117 14.94 6.59 -11.28
CA GLY A 117 13.82 5.73 -11.68
C GLY A 117 13.15 5.06 -10.48
N PHE A 118 13.94 4.48 -9.59
CA PHE A 118 13.46 3.86 -8.35
C PHE A 118 12.64 4.85 -7.52
N GLY A 119 13.20 6.02 -7.21
CA GLY A 119 12.52 7.06 -6.43
C GLY A 119 11.23 7.53 -7.08
N LEU A 120 11.29 7.86 -8.38
CA LEU A 120 10.14 8.36 -9.13
C LEU A 120 8.96 7.38 -9.08
N PHE A 121 9.18 6.13 -9.51
CA PHE A 121 8.10 5.13 -9.55
C PHE A 121 7.63 4.75 -8.14
N GLN A 122 8.54 4.65 -7.16
CA GLN A 122 8.19 4.33 -5.78
C GLN A 122 7.27 5.40 -5.18
N HIS A 123 7.60 6.68 -5.35
CA HIS A 123 6.81 7.78 -4.80
C HIS A 123 5.49 7.97 -5.55
N MET A 124 5.46 7.76 -6.87
CA MET A 124 4.21 7.74 -7.65
C MET A 124 3.28 6.62 -7.18
N SER A 125 3.79 5.38 -7.13
CA SER A 125 3.05 4.19 -6.67
C SER A 125 2.49 4.41 -5.27
N ASN A 126 3.33 4.80 -4.32
CA ASN A 126 2.92 4.97 -2.92
C ASN A 126 1.86 6.08 -2.77
N THR A 127 1.99 7.18 -3.50
CA THR A 127 1.04 8.30 -3.40
C THR A 127 -0.32 7.93 -3.98
N LEU A 128 -0.34 7.35 -5.19
CA LEU A 128 -1.56 6.89 -5.83
C LEU A 128 -2.26 5.81 -4.98
N TYR A 129 -1.49 4.82 -4.49
CA TYR A 129 -2.01 3.78 -3.60
C TYR A 129 -2.66 4.37 -2.35
N ASN A 130 -2.00 5.28 -1.65
CA ASN A 130 -2.52 5.85 -0.40
C ASN A 130 -3.80 6.67 -0.61
N ILE A 131 -3.86 7.48 -1.67
CA ILE A 131 -5.05 8.27 -2.00
C ILE A 131 -6.21 7.35 -2.35
N CYS A 132 -5.99 6.38 -3.24
CA CYS A 132 -6.99 5.42 -3.64
C CYS A 132 -7.47 4.56 -2.47
N TYR A 133 -6.55 4.05 -1.65
CA TYR A 133 -6.87 3.26 -0.47
C TYR A 133 -7.73 4.05 0.53
N THR A 134 -7.33 5.29 0.87
CA THR A 134 -8.07 6.12 1.82
C THR A 134 -9.45 6.49 1.28
N THR A 135 -9.54 6.76 -0.03
CA THR A 135 -10.80 7.02 -0.72
C THR A 135 -11.71 5.79 -0.69
N ASN A 136 -11.18 4.60 -0.99
CA ASN A 136 -11.91 3.34 -0.94
C ASN A 136 -12.42 3.04 0.47
N PHE A 137 -11.53 3.14 1.46
CA PHE A 137 -11.86 2.96 2.87
C PHE A 137 -12.97 3.92 3.33
N SER A 138 -12.95 5.18 2.87
CA SER A 138 -13.99 6.17 3.22
C SER A 138 -15.39 5.78 2.74
N LYS A 139 -15.49 4.92 1.70
CA LYS A 139 -16.74 4.49 1.06
C LYS A 139 -17.24 3.15 1.58
N VAL A 140 -16.32 2.24 1.92
CA VAL A 140 -16.66 0.87 2.35
C VAL A 140 -16.83 0.78 3.88
N ARG A 141 -16.27 1.72 4.65
CA ARG A 141 -16.36 1.73 6.12
C ARG A 141 -17.79 1.79 6.65
N SER A 142 -18.00 1.22 7.84
CA SER A 142 -19.23 1.45 8.61
C SER A 142 -19.32 2.89 9.08
N LEU A 143 -20.44 3.58 8.80
CA LEU A 143 -20.66 4.93 9.34
C LEU A 143 -20.69 4.95 10.88
N GLU A 144 -21.18 3.86 11.49
CA GLU A 144 -21.34 3.73 12.94
C GLU A 144 -20.03 3.31 13.66
N HIS A 145 -19.16 2.54 12.99
CA HIS A 145 -17.94 1.99 13.60
C HIS A 145 -16.63 2.45 12.92
N SER A 146 -16.69 3.46 12.05
CA SER A 146 -15.56 3.94 11.23
C SER A 146 -14.29 4.25 12.03
N GLY A 147 -14.43 4.85 13.22
CA GLY A 147 -13.30 5.14 14.10
C GLY A 147 -12.61 3.88 14.64
N ARG A 148 -13.41 2.87 15.01
CA ARG A 148 -12.90 1.58 15.50
C ARG A 148 -12.20 0.80 14.39
N GLU A 149 -12.81 0.74 13.21
CA GLU A 149 -12.23 0.10 12.01
C GLU A 149 -10.90 0.76 11.63
N LEU A 150 -10.86 2.09 11.58
CA LEU A 150 -9.63 2.84 11.29
C LEU A 150 -8.56 2.61 12.37
N GLY A 151 -8.96 2.58 13.65
CA GLY A 151 -8.06 2.30 14.77
C GLY A 151 -7.43 0.91 14.68
N ILE A 152 -8.24 -0.13 14.44
CA ILE A 152 -7.76 -1.51 14.27
C ILE A 152 -6.80 -1.58 13.09
N MET A 153 -7.16 -1.02 11.94
CA MET A 153 -6.27 -1.00 10.78
C MET A 153 -4.93 -0.33 11.10
N ASN A 154 -4.95 0.83 11.75
CA ASN A 154 -3.73 1.55 12.09
C ASN A 154 -2.83 0.73 13.03
N VAL A 155 -3.40 0.04 14.03
CA VAL A 155 -2.65 -0.88 14.90
C VAL A 155 -2.02 -2.00 14.07
N LEU A 156 -2.79 -2.65 13.20
CA LEU A 156 -2.29 -3.74 12.35
C LEU A 156 -1.19 -3.25 11.40
N GLU A 157 -1.32 -2.06 10.80
CA GLU A 157 -0.28 -1.45 9.97
C GLU A 157 1.00 -1.19 10.77
N LYS A 158 0.90 -0.72 12.01
CA LYS A 158 2.07 -0.47 12.87
C LYS A 158 2.75 -1.77 13.25
N VAL A 159 2.00 -2.81 13.59
CA VAL A 159 2.54 -4.15 13.84
C VAL A 159 3.26 -4.66 12.58
N ALA A 160 2.64 -4.56 11.40
CA ALA A 160 3.26 -4.94 10.15
C ALA A 160 4.57 -4.18 9.90
N LYS A 161 4.62 -2.86 10.16
CA LYS A 161 5.82 -2.02 10.04
C LYS A 161 6.95 -2.37 11.02
N ILE A 162 6.61 -2.95 12.18
CA ILE A 162 7.61 -3.41 13.16
C ILE A 162 8.14 -4.79 12.75
N VAL A 163 7.25 -5.70 12.34
CA VAL A 163 7.60 -7.09 11.99
C VAL A 163 8.35 -7.16 10.67
N SER A 164 8.03 -6.29 9.70
CA SER A 164 8.64 -6.34 8.36
C SER A 164 10.16 -6.16 8.37
N PRO A 165 10.76 -5.14 9.01
CA PRO A 165 12.22 -5.02 9.08
C PRO A 165 12.89 -6.19 9.79
N LEU A 166 12.24 -6.82 10.78
CA LEU A 166 12.80 -8.00 11.47
C LEU A 166 12.90 -9.17 10.50
N VAL A 167 11.80 -9.49 9.80
CA VAL A 167 11.78 -10.57 8.80
C VAL A 167 12.74 -10.27 7.66
N GLY A 168 12.71 -9.05 7.11
CA GLY A 168 13.60 -8.64 6.05
C GLY A 168 15.07 -8.64 6.48
N GLY A 169 15.36 -8.30 7.74
CA GLY A 169 16.72 -8.26 8.29
C GLY A 169 17.31 -9.64 8.50
N ILE A 170 16.52 -10.58 9.01
CA ILE A 170 16.91 -11.99 9.09
C ILE A 170 17.26 -12.50 7.68
N ILE A 171 16.42 -12.23 6.69
CA ILE A 171 16.66 -12.70 5.32
C ILE A 171 17.86 -12.00 4.68
N ALA A 172 18.00 -10.69 4.88
CA ALA A 172 19.11 -9.93 4.33
C ALA A 172 20.46 -10.36 4.92
N THR A 173 20.50 -10.71 6.20
CA THR A 173 21.72 -11.18 6.88
C THR A 173 22.08 -12.62 6.49
N THR A 174 21.11 -13.50 6.23
CA THR A 174 21.37 -14.89 5.86
C THR A 174 21.56 -15.12 4.36
N PHE A 175 20.86 -14.35 3.51
CA PHE A 175 20.82 -14.55 2.06
C PHE A 175 21.22 -13.32 1.23
N GLY A 176 21.47 -12.17 1.88
CA GLY A 176 21.83 -10.91 1.23
C GLY A 176 20.65 -9.96 1.02
N PRO A 177 20.89 -8.63 0.94
CA PRO A 177 19.83 -7.62 0.78
C PRO A 177 18.96 -7.81 -0.47
N VAL A 178 19.56 -8.28 -1.57
CA VAL A 178 18.86 -8.51 -2.84
C VAL A 178 17.74 -9.56 -2.68
N VAL A 179 17.96 -10.62 -1.90
CA VAL A 179 16.96 -11.67 -1.68
C VAL A 179 15.78 -11.16 -0.84
N ALA A 180 16.04 -10.34 0.18
CA ALA A 180 14.98 -9.70 0.97
C ALA A 180 14.08 -8.80 0.10
N ILE A 181 14.66 -8.15 -0.90
CA ILE A 181 13.95 -7.29 -1.84
C ILE A 181 13.11 -8.12 -2.80
N TRP A 182 13.65 -9.21 -3.37
CA TRP A 182 12.86 -10.15 -4.18
C TRP A 182 11.67 -10.74 -3.43
N LEU A 183 11.83 -11.07 -2.14
CA LEU A 183 10.70 -11.49 -1.31
C LEU A 183 9.64 -10.39 -1.22
N ALA A 184 10.04 -9.14 -0.98
CA ALA A 184 9.10 -8.02 -0.95
C ALA A 184 8.37 -7.83 -2.29
N CYS A 185 9.03 -8.09 -3.43
CA CYS A 185 8.39 -8.11 -4.75
C CYS A 185 7.25 -9.13 -4.81
N ILE A 186 7.52 -10.36 -4.37
CA ILE A 186 6.53 -11.44 -4.37
C ILE A 186 5.34 -11.05 -3.48
N VAL A 187 5.61 -10.53 -2.28
CA VAL A 187 4.55 -10.09 -1.36
C VAL A 187 3.74 -8.95 -1.96
N PHE A 188 4.34 -8.01 -2.70
CA PHE A 188 3.60 -6.96 -3.40
C PHE A 188 2.66 -7.50 -4.47
N VAL A 189 3.09 -8.48 -5.25
CA VAL A 189 2.24 -9.13 -6.27
C VAL A 189 1.08 -9.85 -5.58
N LEU A 190 1.35 -10.60 -4.52
CA LEU A 190 0.32 -11.27 -3.73
C LEU A 190 -0.65 -10.27 -3.08
N ALA A 191 -0.17 -9.10 -2.64
CA ALA A 191 -1.00 -8.02 -2.09
C ALA A 191 -2.03 -7.47 -3.08
N ALA A 192 -1.76 -7.60 -4.38
CA ALA A 192 -2.68 -7.18 -5.44
C ALA A 192 -3.82 -8.19 -5.64
N LEU A 193 -3.62 -9.48 -5.35
CA LEU A 193 -4.60 -10.53 -5.65
C LEU A 193 -5.97 -10.33 -4.96
N PRO A 194 -6.05 -10.00 -3.65
CA PRO A 194 -7.35 -9.79 -2.99
C PRO A 194 -8.14 -8.63 -3.59
N LEU A 195 -7.48 -7.59 -4.11
CA LEU A 195 -8.12 -6.41 -4.67
C LEU A 195 -8.92 -6.68 -5.95
N PHE A 196 -8.63 -7.77 -6.66
CA PHE A 196 -9.33 -8.13 -7.90
C PHE A 196 -10.62 -8.93 -7.67
N ARG A 197 -10.93 -9.33 -6.43
CA ARG A 197 -12.08 -10.19 -6.14
C ARG A 197 -13.42 -9.45 -6.01
N SER A 198 -13.41 -8.14 -5.76
CA SER A 198 -14.63 -7.34 -5.52
C SER A 198 -14.85 -6.20 -6.52
N MET A 199 -16.11 -5.80 -6.75
CA MET A 199 -16.50 -4.77 -7.73
C MET A 199 -16.20 -3.33 -7.28
N GLU A 200 -16.11 -2.37 -8.22
CA GLU A 200 -15.83 -0.96 -7.93
C GLU A 200 -16.88 -0.33 -6.98
N PRO A 201 -16.49 0.16 -5.79
CA PRO A 201 -17.43 0.68 -4.80
C PRO A 201 -17.83 2.15 -5.05
N THR A 202 -17.27 2.79 -6.08
CA THR A 202 -17.59 4.17 -6.45
C THR A 202 -18.09 4.27 -7.89
N ARG A 203 -19.05 5.16 -8.14
CA ARG A 203 -19.39 5.56 -9.50
C ARG A 203 -18.19 6.29 -10.13
N VAL A 204 -17.69 5.73 -11.23
CA VAL A 204 -16.59 6.28 -12.04
C VAL A 204 -17.06 7.59 -12.72
N ARG A 205 -16.14 8.53 -13.00
CA ARG A 205 -16.40 9.86 -13.60
C ARG A 205 -17.15 10.86 -12.70
N SER A 206 -16.82 10.95 -11.41
CA SER A 206 -17.31 12.08 -10.60
C SER A 206 -16.67 13.38 -11.07
N ARG A 207 -17.47 14.43 -11.35
CA ARG A 207 -16.93 15.78 -11.60
C ARG A 207 -16.26 16.27 -10.31
N LEU A 208 -15.02 16.75 -10.45
CA LEU A 208 -14.28 17.46 -9.41
C LEU A 208 -14.94 18.82 -9.16
#